data_AF-A0A2U9NJG4-F1
#
_entry.id   AF-A0A2U9NJG4-F1
#
_cell.length_a   1.000
_cell.length_b   1.000
_cell.length_c   1.000
_cell.angle_alpha   90.00
_cell.angle_beta   90.00
_cell.angle_gamma   90.00
#
_symmetry.space_group_name_H-M   'P 1'
#
loop_
_entity.id
_entity.type
_entity.pdbx_description
1 polymer ?
#
loop_
_entity_poly.entity_id
_entity_poly.type
_entity_poly.pdbx_seq_one_letter_code
_entity_poly.pdbx_strand_id
1 'polypeptide(L)'
;MATGFIIMSLIIYMAARLNPDEWQNPHPCDPNPVELENVWNLKNCFWLTLGSILGQGCDILPKGISTRMVTGMWWFFSMIMSACYTANLAAFLTMERMGPTIKSAEDLASQTKIKYGCVRGGATSSFFKDSNVTTYHKMWVSMESADPSVFEKSNDDGVKRVLSSRGAYAFLMESSTIEYEMARHCELVQVGHWLDTKGYGIAMPTNAPYRTGLNQAILELQEIGKLQELKQRWWEEKNRNSDDCKVVEESGDETAELGLDHVGGVFLVLACGIGVALVIAILEFLWNVRKVAITQRTTLMEAFIKEKNFALDFRARQKAVCPPPLEPAKKKSSN
;
A
#
# COMPACT_ATOMS: atom_id res chain seq x y z
N MET A 1 -19.21 -6.98 5.27
CA MET A 1 -18.60 -7.36 6.57
C MET A 1 -19.34 -6.77 7.76
N ALA A 2 -19.59 -5.46 7.83
CA ALA A 2 -20.30 -4.86 8.97
C ALA A 2 -21.69 -5.45 9.24
N THR A 3 -22.47 -5.75 8.21
CA THR A 3 -23.78 -6.42 8.33
C THR A 3 -23.66 -7.83 8.90
N GLY A 4 -22.69 -8.62 8.40
CA GLY A 4 -22.40 -9.97 8.91
C GLY A 4 -21.98 -9.97 10.37
N PHE A 5 -21.15 -9.00 10.79
CA PHE A 5 -20.76 -8.81 12.19
C PHE A 5 -21.96 -8.55 13.11
N ILE A 6 -22.88 -7.66 12.71
CA ILE A 6 -24.09 -7.34 13.49
C ILE A 6 -25.00 -8.57 13.59
N ILE A 7 -25.25 -9.23 12.46
CA ILE A 7 -26.11 -10.42 12.39
C ILE A 7 -25.55 -11.53 13.28
N MET A 8 -24.24 -11.79 13.21
CA MET A 8 -23.61 -12.84 14.02
C MET A 8 -23.62 -12.51 15.51
N SER A 9 -23.43 -11.25 15.88
CA SER A 9 -23.56 -10.81 17.28
C SER A 9 -24.96 -11.04 17.83
N LEU A 10 -26.00 -10.82 17.02
CA LEU A 10 -27.39 -11.10 17.38
C LEU A 10 -27.68 -12.60 17.49
N ILE A 11 -27.13 -13.42 16.59
CA ILE A 11 -27.29 -14.88 16.62
C ILE A 11 -26.62 -15.46 17.87
N ILE A 12 -25.40 -15.03 18.20
CA ILE A 12 -24.71 -15.47 19.42
C ILE A 12 -25.48 -15.03 20.66
N TYR A 13 -25.99 -13.80 20.69
CA TYR A 13 -26.83 -13.31 21.79
C TYR A 13 -28.10 -14.16 21.97
N MET A 14 -28.79 -14.49 20.87
CA MET A 14 -29.99 -15.33 20.92
C MET A 14 -29.66 -16.76 21.38
N ALA A 15 -28.61 -17.37 20.83
CA ALA A 15 -28.15 -18.70 21.22
C ALA A 15 -27.72 -18.76 22.70
N ALA A 16 -27.05 -17.71 23.19
CA ALA A 16 -26.64 -17.61 24.58
C ALA A 16 -27.81 -17.40 25.55
N ARG A 17 -28.91 -16.78 25.09
CA ARG A 17 -30.12 -16.63 25.91
C ARG A 17 -30.93 -17.92 26.00
N LEU A 18 -30.94 -18.71 24.92
CA LEU A 18 -31.69 -19.96 24.82
C LEU A 18 -31.01 -21.14 25.53
N ASN A 19 -29.68 -21.16 25.61
CA ASN A 19 -28.93 -22.27 26.22
C ASN A 19 -28.90 -22.14 27.75
N PRO A 20 -29.36 -23.17 28.52
CA PRO A 20 -29.32 -23.16 29.98
C PRO A 20 -27.89 -23.10 30.54
N ASP A 21 -26.92 -23.75 29.89
CA ASP A 21 -25.53 -23.85 30.36
C ASP A 21 -24.78 -22.49 30.42
N GLU A 22 -25.32 -21.46 29.76
CA GLU A 22 -24.75 -20.11 29.78
C GLU A 22 -25.20 -19.30 31.00
N TRP A 23 -26.22 -19.76 31.72
CA TRP A 23 -26.73 -19.13 32.93
C TRP A 23 -25.90 -19.59 34.13
N GLN A 24 -25.18 -18.66 34.75
CA GLN A 24 -24.22 -18.95 35.80
C GLN A 24 -24.66 -18.37 37.13
N ASN A 25 -24.29 -19.07 38.20
CA ASN A 25 -24.48 -18.55 39.54
C ASN A 25 -23.45 -17.43 39.81
N PRO A 26 -23.90 -16.19 40.10
CA PRO A 26 -22.99 -15.08 40.43
C PRO A 26 -22.20 -15.31 41.73
N HIS A 27 -22.68 -16.18 42.62
CA HIS A 27 -22.05 -16.51 43.89
C HIS A 27 -21.68 -18.01 43.96
N PRO A 28 -20.44 -18.39 43.63
CA PRO A 28 -19.99 -19.78 43.63
C PRO A 28 -20.13 -20.51 44.98
N CYS A 29 -20.26 -19.75 46.07
CA CYS A 29 -20.37 -20.26 47.43
C CYS A 29 -21.80 -20.52 47.90
N ASP A 30 -22.82 -20.10 47.13
CA ASP A 30 -24.22 -20.39 47.43
C ASP A 30 -24.68 -21.59 46.58
N PRO A 31 -24.93 -22.77 47.18
CA PRO A 31 -25.34 -23.96 46.45
C PRO A 31 -26.77 -23.87 45.87
N ASN A 32 -27.61 -22.93 46.33
CA ASN A 32 -28.99 -22.74 45.85
C ASN A 32 -29.26 -21.27 45.51
N PRO A 33 -28.75 -20.77 44.37
CA PRO A 33 -28.95 -19.39 43.97
C PRO A 33 -30.42 -19.11 43.64
N VAL A 34 -30.92 -17.96 44.10
CA VAL A 34 -32.27 -17.46 43.79
C VAL A 34 -32.35 -16.92 42.35
N GLU A 35 -31.22 -16.47 41.79
CA GLU A 35 -31.12 -15.88 40.45
C GLU A 35 -29.85 -16.38 39.72
N LEU A 36 -29.97 -16.66 38.43
CA LEU A 36 -28.85 -16.98 37.55
C LEU A 36 -28.57 -15.79 36.63
N GLU A 37 -27.29 -15.44 36.47
CA GLU A 37 -26.86 -14.35 35.60
C GLU A 37 -26.31 -14.88 34.29
N ASN A 38 -26.64 -14.17 33.20
CA ASN A 38 -26.07 -14.44 31.88
C ASN A 38 -25.04 -13.34 31.56
N VAL A 39 -23.80 -13.76 31.33
CA VAL A 39 -22.67 -12.85 31.02
C VAL A 39 -22.77 -12.29 29.59
N TRP A 40 -23.59 -12.89 28.73
CA TRP A 40 -23.76 -12.50 27.33
C TRP A 40 -24.75 -11.35 27.14
N ASN A 41 -24.23 -10.14 27.24
CA ASN A 41 -24.90 -8.92 26.77
C ASN A 41 -24.49 -8.59 25.33
N LEU A 42 -25.29 -7.80 24.60
CA LEU A 42 -24.96 -7.37 23.22
C LEU A 42 -23.55 -6.75 23.11
N LYS A 43 -23.13 -5.96 24.11
CA LYS A 43 -21.77 -5.39 24.18
C LYS A 43 -20.68 -6.46 24.22
N ASN A 44 -20.90 -7.51 25.01
CA ASN A 44 -19.97 -8.63 25.17
C ASN A 44 -19.94 -9.51 23.91
N CYS A 45 -21.09 -9.68 23.25
CA CYS A 45 -21.17 -10.36 21.96
C CYS A 45 -20.44 -9.57 20.85
N PHE A 46 -20.57 -8.24 20.82
CA PHE A 46 -19.80 -7.39 19.90
C PHE A 46 -18.29 -7.46 20.19
N TRP A 47 -17.90 -7.52 21.46
CA TRP A 47 -16.50 -7.65 21.83
C TRP A 47 -15.89 -8.99 21.37
N LEU A 48 -16.60 -10.11 21.59
CA LEU A 48 -16.21 -11.44 21.11
C LEU A 48 -16.06 -11.48 19.58
N THR A 49 -17.08 -11.00 18.86
CA THR A 49 -17.10 -11.07 17.39
C THR A 49 -16.05 -10.16 16.76
N LEU A 50 -15.76 -9.00 17.38
CA LEU A 50 -14.69 -8.10 16.95
C LEU A 50 -13.31 -8.74 17.18
N GLY A 51 -13.06 -9.29 18.37
CA GLY A 51 -11.81 -9.98 18.68
C GLY A 51 -11.53 -11.12 17.69
N SER A 52 -12.56 -11.89 17.35
CA SER A 52 -12.47 -13.01 16.40
C SER A 52 -12.02 -12.57 14.99
N ILE A 53 -12.50 -11.43 14.48
CA ILE A 53 -12.07 -10.89 13.17
C ILE A 53 -10.60 -10.44 13.23
N LEU A 54 -10.21 -9.83 14.35
CA LEU A 54 -8.84 -9.32 14.57
C LEU A 54 -7.83 -10.41 14.92
N GLY A 55 -8.24 -11.69 14.98
CA GLY A 55 -7.37 -12.80 15.38
C GLY A 55 -6.96 -12.75 16.85
N GLN A 56 -7.70 -12.01 17.70
CA GLN A 56 -7.45 -11.87 19.12
C GLN A 56 -8.44 -12.72 19.93
N GLY A 57 -7.93 -13.37 20.97
CA GLY A 57 -8.77 -14.08 21.94
C GLY A 57 -9.61 -13.14 22.80
N CYS A 58 -10.62 -13.68 23.47
CA CYS A 58 -11.45 -12.96 24.42
C CYS A 58 -11.45 -13.67 25.78
N ASP A 59 -11.58 -12.92 26.87
CA ASP A 59 -11.63 -13.48 28.22
C ASP A 59 -12.94 -14.24 28.52
N ILE A 60 -13.99 -13.95 27.76
CA ILE A 60 -15.33 -14.55 27.90
C ILE A 60 -15.55 -15.62 26.82
N LEU A 61 -15.65 -16.89 27.22
CA LEU A 61 -15.84 -18.01 26.30
C LEU A 61 -17.21 -18.68 26.50
N PRO A 62 -17.88 -19.10 25.41
CA PRO A 62 -19.15 -19.81 25.49
C PRO A 62 -18.95 -21.19 26.13
N LYS A 63 -19.90 -21.58 26.98
CA LYS A 63 -19.87 -22.85 27.71
C LYS A 63 -20.77 -23.90 27.07
N GLY A 64 -21.94 -23.50 26.60
CA GLY A 64 -22.91 -24.39 25.96
C GLY A 64 -22.38 -24.96 24.65
N ILE A 65 -22.79 -26.20 24.32
CA ILE A 65 -22.34 -26.85 23.08
C ILE A 65 -22.85 -26.13 21.82
N SER A 66 -24.07 -25.61 21.87
CA SER A 66 -24.71 -24.90 20.75
C SER A 66 -24.03 -23.54 20.49
N THR A 67 -23.76 -22.77 21.55
CA THR A 67 -23.02 -21.49 21.47
C THR A 67 -21.57 -21.69 21.03
N ARG A 68 -20.91 -22.77 21.46
CA ARG A 68 -19.58 -23.16 20.97
C ARG A 68 -19.57 -23.51 19.49
N MET A 69 -20.57 -24.24 18.99
CA MET A 69 -20.67 -24.56 17.56
C MET A 69 -20.86 -23.30 16.71
N VAL A 70 -21.75 -22.38 17.11
CA VAL A 70 -21.95 -21.11 16.42
C VAL A 70 -20.67 -20.27 16.41
N THR A 71 -20.00 -20.17 17.55
CA THR A 71 -18.74 -19.41 17.70
C THR A 71 -17.60 -20.04 16.90
N GLY A 72 -17.49 -21.38 16.89
CA GLY A 72 -16.49 -22.09 16.11
C GLY A 72 -16.68 -21.90 14.60
N MET A 73 -17.92 -21.93 14.11
CA MET A 73 -18.21 -21.64 12.70
C MET A 73 -17.87 -20.18 12.35
N TRP A 74 -18.12 -19.24 13.26
CA TRP A 74 -17.72 -17.84 13.10
C TRP A 74 -16.20 -17.67 13.04
N TRP A 75 -15.45 -18.37 13.89
CA TRP A 75 -13.99 -18.34 13.87
C TRP A 75 -13.42 -18.90 12.56
N PHE A 76 -13.97 -20.02 12.08
CA PHE A 76 -13.58 -20.59 10.80
C PHE A 76 -13.83 -19.61 9.63
N PHE A 77 -15.01 -19.00 9.60
CA PHE A 77 -15.33 -17.97 8.61
C PHE A 77 -14.37 -16.76 8.69
N SER A 78 -14.11 -16.26 9.90
CA SER A 78 -13.23 -15.11 10.13
C SER A 78 -11.80 -15.40 9.67
N MET A 79 -11.29 -16.60 9.97
CA MET A 79 -9.97 -17.05 9.52
C MET A 79 -9.85 -17.06 7.99
N ILE A 80 -10.84 -17.63 7.30
CA ILE A 80 -10.86 -17.68 5.82
C ILE A 80 -10.90 -16.26 5.25
N MET A 81 -11.77 -15.41 5.77
CA MET A 81 -11.90 -14.03 5.28
C MET A 81 -10.61 -13.24 5.44
N SER A 82 -9.94 -13.34 6.60
CA SER A 82 -8.65 -12.67 6.85
C SER A 82 -7.53 -13.23 5.95
N ALA A 83 -7.53 -14.54 5.67
CA ALA A 83 -6.59 -15.15 4.75
C ALA A 83 -6.81 -14.66 3.31
N CYS A 84 -8.06 -14.60 2.83
CA CYS A 84 -8.39 -14.08 1.50
C CYS A 84 -8.03 -12.60 1.35
N TYR A 85 -8.27 -11.79 2.40
CA TYR A 85 -7.87 -10.39 2.39
C TYR A 85 -6.35 -10.24 2.28
N THR A 86 -5.60 -10.98 3.10
CA THR A 86 -4.12 -10.99 3.04
C THR A 86 -3.60 -11.45 1.68
N ALA A 87 -4.22 -12.48 1.08
CA ALA A 87 -3.85 -12.98 -0.25
C ALA A 87 -4.12 -11.95 -1.35
N ASN A 88 -5.29 -11.29 -1.33
CA ASN A 88 -5.63 -10.25 -2.29
C ASN A 88 -4.72 -9.02 -2.14
N LEU A 89 -4.40 -8.63 -0.90
CA LEU A 89 -3.46 -7.55 -0.62
C LEU A 89 -2.07 -7.89 -1.15
N ALA A 90 -1.57 -9.11 -0.90
CA ALA A 90 -0.28 -9.57 -1.42
C ALA A 90 -0.27 -9.57 -2.95
N ALA A 91 -1.34 -10.04 -3.59
CA ALA A 91 -1.47 -10.01 -5.06
C ALA A 91 -1.49 -8.60 -5.64
N PHE A 92 -2.09 -7.64 -4.93
CA PHE A 92 -2.09 -6.24 -5.34
C PHE A 92 -0.69 -5.63 -5.23
N LEU A 93 -0.01 -5.86 -4.11
CA LEU A 93 1.36 -5.40 -3.90
C LEU A 93 2.35 -6.01 -4.90
N THR A 94 2.14 -7.25 -5.36
CA THR A 94 2.97 -7.84 -6.41
C THR A 94 2.64 -7.31 -7.80
N MET A 95 1.38 -6.95 -8.09
CA MET A 95 1.02 -6.31 -9.35
C MET A 95 1.64 -4.92 -9.51
N GLU A 96 1.68 -4.11 -8.45
CA GLU A 96 2.40 -2.82 -8.48
C GLU A 96 3.92 -2.99 -8.68
N ARG A 97 4.46 -4.16 -8.33
CA ARG A 97 5.89 -4.51 -8.47
C ARG A 97 6.26 -5.17 -9.79
N MET A 98 5.28 -5.52 -10.62
CA MET A 98 5.59 -6.01 -11.97
C MET A 98 6.15 -4.81 -12.75
N GLY A 99 7.44 -4.89 -13.08
CA GLY A 99 8.16 -3.90 -13.87
C GLY A 99 7.56 -3.68 -15.27
N PRO A 100 8.30 -3.04 -16.20
CA PRO A 100 7.76 -2.71 -17.51
C PRO A 100 7.10 -3.92 -18.16
N THR A 101 5.88 -3.73 -18.68
CA THR A 101 5.04 -4.76 -19.29
C THR A 101 5.68 -5.44 -20.49
N ILE A 102 6.81 -4.91 -20.98
CA ILE A 102 7.55 -5.36 -22.14
C ILE A 102 8.99 -5.60 -21.70
N LYS A 103 9.55 -6.76 -22.05
CA LYS A 103 10.97 -7.07 -21.81
C LYS A 103 11.81 -7.10 -23.09
N SER A 104 11.17 -7.30 -24.24
CA SER A 104 11.87 -7.41 -25.53
C SER A 104 11.03 -6.89 -26.71
N ALA A 105 11.67 -6.72 -27.87
CA ALA A 105 10.98 -6.30 -29.09
C ALA A 105 9.98 -7.36 -29.59
N GLU A 106 10.21 -8.65 -29.31
CA GLU A 106 9.26 -9.72 -29.64
C GLU A 106 7.95 -9.57 -28.86
N ASP A 107 8.05 -9.23 -27.58
CA ASP A 107 6.89 -9.00 -26.71
C ASP A 107 6.08 -7.80 -27.23
N LEU A 108 6.77 -6.71 -27.57
CA LEU A 108 6.19 -5.53 -28.21
C LEU A 108 5.49 -5.85 -29.55
N ALA A 109 6.05 -6.78 -30.34
CA ALA A 109 5.48 -7.22 -31.62
C ALA A 109 4.28 -8.16 -31.44
N SER A 110 4.20 -8.89 -30.33
CA SER A 110 3.11 -9.84 -30.04
C SER A 110 1.85 -9.15 -29.52
N GLN A 111 2.03 -8.04 -28.81
CA GLN A 111 0.94 -7.27 -28.21
C GLN A 111 0.51 -6.08 -29.09
N THR A 112 -0.73 -5.62 -28.92
CA THR A 112 -1.32 -4.53 -29.72
C THR A 112 -1.67 -3.28 -28.90
N LYS A 113 -1.51 -3.34 -27.57
CA LYS A 113 -1.90 -2.30 -26.62
C LYS A 113 -0.95 -1.09 -26.67
N ILE A 114 0.35 -1.35 -26.67
CA ILE A 114 1.40 -0.33 -26.74
C ILE A 114 1.75 -0.12 -28.21
N LYS A 115 1.54 1.09 -28.72
CA LYS A 115 1.94 1.46 -30.07
C LYS A 115 3.44 1.74 -30.09
N TYR A 116 4.08 1.55 -31.23
CA TYR A 116 5.50 1.83 -31.36
C TYR A 116 5.82 2.44 -32.71
N GLY A 117 6.85 3.27 -32.75
CA GLY A 117 7.26 3.96 -33.96
C GLY A 117 8.69 4.47 -33.90
N CYS A 118 9.11 5.11 -34.99
CA CYS A 118 10.44 5.70 -35.16
C CYS A 118 10.35 6.96 -36.02
N VAL A 119 11.48 7.62 -36.27
CA VAL A 119 11.54 8.77 -37.18
C VAL A 119 11.24 8.34 -38.61
N ARG A 120 10.33 9.07 -39.27
CA ARG A 120 9.94 8.84 -40.67
C ARG A 120 11.14 9.04 -41.60
N GLY A 121 11.51 7.99 -42.33
CA GLY A 121 12.64 8.04 -43.27
C GLY A 121 14.02 8.03 -42.60
N GLY A 122 14.09 7.76 -41.29
CA GLY A 122 15.35 7.54 -40.59
C GLY A 122 15.94 6.14 -40.84
N ALA A 123 17.21 5.95 -40.48
CA ALA A 123 17.92 4.68 -40.66
C ALA A 123 17.22 3.50 -39.94
N THR A 124 16.62 3.74 -38.77
CA THR A 124 15.82 2.75 -38.04
C THR A 124 14.57 2.33 -38.81
N SER A 125 13.89 3.28 -39.47
CA SER A 125 12.71 2.96 -40.28
C SER A 125 13.07 2.10 -41.50
N SER A 126 14.16 2.43 -42.19
CA SER A 126 14.68 1.62 -43.30
C SER A 126 15.13 0.23 -42.84
N PHE A 127 15.73 0.13 -41.65
CA PHE A 127 16.13 -1.16 -41.08
C PHE A 127 14.93 -2.10 -40.92
N PHE A 128 13.81 -1.63 -40.36
CA PHE A 128 12.62 -2.46 -40.20
C PHE A 128 11.97 -2.82 -41.54
N LYS A 129 12.00 -1.88 -42.51
CA LYS A 129 11.47 -2.10 -43.86
C LYS A 129 12.25 -3.18 -44.62
N ASP A 130 13.58 -3.14 -44.56
CA ASP A 130 14.47 -4.03 -45.32
C ASP A 130 14.86 -5.30 -44.53
N SER A 131 14.34 -5.46 -43.30
CA SER A 131 14.67 -6.60 -42.44
C SER A 131 14.10 -7.91 -42.97
N ASN A 132 14.92 -8.97 -42.97
CA ASN A 132 14.51 -10.33 -43.30
C ASN A 132 14.06 -11.15 -42.07
N VAL A 133 14.13 -10.57 -40.87
CA VAL A 133 13.68 -11.24 -39.64
C VAL A 133 12.17 -11.12 -39.53
N THR A 134 11.47 -12.25 -39.35
CA THR A 134 10.00 -12.31 -39.35
C THR A 134 9.37 -11.40 -38.29
N THR A 135 9.96 -11.31 -37.10
CA THR A 135 9.51 -10.40 -36.04
C THR A 135 9.59 -8.93 -36.46
N TYR A 136 10.74 -8.49 -36.97
CA TYR A 136 10.96 -7.10 -37.37
C TYR A 136 10.13 -6.71 -38.59
N HIS A 137 9.93 -7.63 -39.53
CA HIS A 137 9.04 -7.40 -40.65
C HIS A 137 7.57 -7.26 -40.20
N LYS A 138 7.11 -8.09 -39.25
CA LYS A 138 5.78 -7.91 -38.62
C LYS A 138 5.65 -6.56 -37.93
N MET A 139 6.70 -6.13 -37.22
CA MET A 139 6.74 -4.81 -36.59
C MET A 139 6.62 -3.69 -37.62
N TRP A 140 7.33 -3.79 -38.75
CA TRP A 140 7.20 -2.84 -39.85
C TRP A 140 5.77 -2.74 -40.38
N VAL A 141 5.16 -3.88 -40.70
CA VAL A 141 3.76 -3.92 -41.19
C VAL A 141 2.79 -3.32 -40.16
N SER A 142 3.01 -3.57 -38.87
CA SER A 142 2.20 -2.96 -37.80
C SER A 142 2.42 -1.46 -37.67
N MET A 143 3.63 -0.95 -37.91
CA MET A 143 3.92 0.49 -37.90
C MET A 143 3.30 1.18 -39.12
N GLU A 144 3.37 0.55 -40.29
CA GLU A 144 2.83 1.09 -41.54
C GLU A 144 1.29 1.08 -41.57
N SER A 145 0.66 0.07 -40.97
CA SER A 145 -0.81 -0.04 -40.87
C SER A 145 -1.43 0.74 -39.69
N ALA A 146 -0.63 1.38 -38.84
CA ALA A 146 -1.14 2.09 -37.68
C ALA A 146 -1.78 3.45 -38.04
N ASP A 147 -3.02 3.64 -37.61
CA ASP A 147 -3.77 4.90 -37.69
C ASP A 147 -4.23 5.31 -36.27
N PRO A 148 -3.87 6.51 -35.75
CA PRO A 148 -3.05 7.56 -36.36
C PRO A 148 -1.57 7.17 -36.50
N SER A 149 -0.85 7.86 -37.39
CA SER A 149 0.55 7.56 -37.71
C SER A 149 1.43 7.46 -36.45
N VAL A 150 2.20 6.38 -36.36
CA VAL A 150 3.17 6.15 -35.28
C VAL A 150 4.53 6.77 -35.58
N PHE A 151 4.77 7.24 -36.80
CA PHE A 151 6.05 7.82 -37.18
C PHE A 151 6.12 9.29 -36.82
N GLU A 152 7.26 9.70 -36.28
CA GLU A 152 7.53 11.09 -35.91
C GLU A 152 8.49 11.77 -36.89
N LYS A 153 8.53 13.10 -36.87
CA LYS A 153 9.42 13.89 -37.74
C LYS A 153 10.84 14.00 -37.18
N SER A 154 10.97 14.02 -35.86
CA SER A 154 12.23 14.21 -35.14
C SER A 154 12.29 13.32 -33.90
N ASN A 155 13.51 13.07 -33.39
CA ASN A 155 13.70 12.35 -32.13
C ASN A 155 13.08 13.10 -30.94
N ASP A 156 13.18 14.42 -30.90
CA ASP A 156 12.61 15.27 -29.84
C ASP A 156 11.06 15.17 -29.79
N ASP A 157 10.40 15.13 -30.94
CA ASP A 157 8.96 14.92 -31.04
C ASP A 157 8.57 13.50 -30.55
N GLY A 158 9.40 12.50 -30.87
CA GLY A 158 9.27 11.13 -30.37
C GLY A 158 9.35 11.03 -28.86
N VAL A 159 10.35 11.68 -28.25
CA VAL A 159 10.53 11.72 -26.79
C VAL A 159 9.34 12.39 -26.12
N LYS A 160 8.90 13.55 -26.62
CA LYS A 160 7.72 14.26 -26.11
C LYS A 160 6.46 13.40 -26.20
N ARG A 161 6.28 12.66 -27.29
CA ARG A 161 5.15 11.74 -27.45
C ARG A 161 5.19 10.62 -26.42
N VAL A 162 6.34 10.01 -26.17
CA VAL A 162 6.49 8.95 -25.14
C VAL A 162 6.12 9.50 -23.76
N LEU A 163 6.66 10.65 -23.38
CA LEU A 163 6.36 11.30 -22.09
C LEU A 163 4.86 11.61 -21.94
N SER A 164 4.22 12.11 -23.01
CA SER A 164 2.78 12.41 -22.98
C SER A 164 1.88 11.16 -22.95
N SER A 165 2.37 10.03 -23.45
CA SER A 165 1.58 8.80 -23.64
C SER A 165 1.57 7.88 -22.42
N ARG A 166 2.35 8.17 -21.36
CA ARG A 166 2.38 7.44 -20.07
C ARG A 166 2.35 5.90 -20.23
N GLY A 167 3.23 5.38 -21.07
CA GLY A 167 3.38 3.92 -21.29
C GLY A 167 2.48 3.31 -22.38
N ALA A 168 1.70 4.10 -23.13
CA ALA A 168 0.91 3.63 -24.28
C ALA A 168 1.65 3.69 -25.63
N TYR A 169 2.82 4.34 -25.68
CA TYR A 169 3.64 4.49 -26.88
C TYR A 169 5.13 4.26 -26.57
N ALA A 170 5.80 3.45 -27.38
CA ALA A 170 7.23 3.20 -27.33
C ALA A 170 7.92 3.81 -28.56
N PHE A 171 9.08 4.43 -28.37
CA PHE A 171 9.82 5.06 -29.46
C PHE A 171 11.16 4.36 -29.69
N LEU A 172 11.40 3.95 -30.93
CA LEU A 172 12.61 3.27 -31.35
C LEU A 172 13.60 4.30 -31.90
N MET A 173 14.72 4.47 -31.21
CA MET A 173 15.80 5.38 -31.58
C MET A 173 17.17 4.71 -31.35
N GLU A 174 18.24 5.37 -31.76
CA GLU A 174 19.61 4.86 -31.63
C GLU A 174 20.10 4.91 -30.17
N SER A 175 20.91 3.92 -29.78
CA SER A 175 21.41 3.71 -28.42
C SER A 175 21.97 4.97 -27.75
N SER A 176 22.92 5.63 -28.42
CA SER A 176 23.55 6.86 -27.94
C SER A 176 22.54 8.00 -27.68
N THR A 177 21.47 8.08 -28.48
CA THR A 177 20.41 9.08 -28.29
C THR A 177 19.53 8.69 -27.09
N ILE A 178 19.21 7.41 -26.92
CA ILE A 178 18.48 6.91 -25.74
C ILE A 178 19.25 7.26 -24.46
N GLU A 179 20.55 6.91 -24.41
CA GLU A 179 21.43 7.21 -23.26
C GLU A 179 21.45 8.71 -22.96
N TYR A 180 21.45 9.56 -23.99
CA TYR A 180 21.44 11.02 -23.85
C TYR A 180 20.13 11.56 -23.27
N GLU A 181 18.99 11.04 -23.74
CA GLU A 181 17.65 11.48 -23.33
C GLU A 181 17.27 10.95 -21.95
N MET A 182 17.61 9.69 -21.63
CA MET A 182 17.41 9.12 -20.29
C MET A 182 18.20 9.86 -19.21
N ALA A 183 19.42 10.31 -19.54
CA ALA A 183 20.22 11.10 -18.62
C ALA A 183 19.62 12.49 -18.30
N ARG A 184 18.62 12.95 -19.07
CA ARG A 184 17.93 14.24 -18.89
C ARG A 184 16.49 14.10 -18.40
N HIS A 185 15.85 13.00 -18.76
CA HIS A 185 14.46 12.71 -18.45
C HIS A 185 14.39 11.39 -17.67
N CYS A 186 14.35 11.48 -16.33
CA CYS A 186 14.33 10.29 -15.46
C CYS A 186 13.05 9.44 -15.59
N GLU A 187 12.02 9.99 -16.24
CA GLU A 187 10.77 9.29 -16.55
C GLU A 187 10.94 8.26 -17.69
N LEU A 188 12.04 8.34 -18.45
CA LEU A 188 12.33 7.44 -19.55
C LEU A 188 13.16 6.25 -19.08
N VAL A 189 12.80 5.08 -19.57
CA VAL A 189 13.53 3.83 -19.33
C VAL A 189 13.84 3.15 -20.66
N GLN A 190 15.05 2.61 -20.78
CA GLN A 190 15.42 1.73 -21.88
C GLN A 190 14.85 0.33 -21.59
N VAL A 191 14.24 -0.28 -22.60
CA VAL A 191 13.68 -1.63 -22.49
C VAL A 191 14.33 -2.54 -23.51
N GLY A 192 14.82 -3.70 -23.05
CA GLY A 192 15.41 -4.73 -23.89
C GLY A 192 16.85 -4.46 -24.30
N HIS A 193 17.35 -5.31 -25.22
CA HIS A 193 18.72 -5.25 -25.72
C HIS A 193 18.82 -4.56 -27.08
N TRP A 194 20.05 -4.29 -27.51
CA TRP A 194 20.36 -3.74 -28.83
C TRP A 194 19.84 -4.66 -29.94
N LEU A 195 19.02 -4.12 -30.84
CA LEU A 195 18.43 -4.88 -31.96
C LEU A 195 19.40 -5.09 -33.12
N ASP A 196 20.39 -4.20 -33.23
CA ASP A 196 21.45 -4.21 -34.22
C ASP A 196 22.76 -3.68 -33.64
N THR A 197 23.84 -3.80 -34.41
CA THR A 197 25.15 -3.22 -34.07
C THR A 197 25.56 -2.31 -35.21
N LYS A 198 25.46 -1.00 -34.97
CA LYS A 198 25.83 0.06 -35.91
C LYS A 198 26.82 1.02 -35.26
N GLY A 199 27.57 1.73 -36.09
CA GLY A 199 28.51 2.75 -35.65
C GLY A 199 28.38 4.02 -36.48
N TYR A 200 28.60 5.17 -35.84
CA TYR A 200 28.70 6.44 -36.55
C TYR A 200 30.03 6.55 -37.28
N GLY A 201 29.98 7.11 -38.48
CA GLY A 201 31.16 7.35 -39.31
C GLY A 201 31.07 8.69 -40.02
N ILE A 202 32.22 9.22 -40.40
CA ILE A 202 32.31 10.46 -41.18
C ILE A 202 32.20 10.07 -42.66
N ALA A 203 31.10 10.45 -43.30
CA ALA A 203 30.91 10.24 -44.73
C ALA A 203 31.79 11.18 -45.55
N MET A 204 32.43 10.65 -46.60
CA MET A 204 33.29 11.40 -47.51
C MET A 204 32.98 10.99 -48.96
N PRO A 205 33.23 11.88 -49.94
CA PRO A 205 33.15 11.50 -51.35
C PRO A 205 34.04 10.29 -51.65
N THR A 206 33.60 9.48 -52.61
CA THR A 206 34.40 8.36 -53.11
C THR A 206 35.77 8.86 -53.58
N ASN A 207 36.84 8.18 -53.20
CA ASN A 207 38.23 8.51 -53.51
C ASN A 207 38.75 9.85 -52.92
N ALA A 208 38.20 10.31 -51.80
CA ALA A 208 38.75 11.46 -51.08
C ALA A 208 40.23 11.23 -50.65
N PRO A 209 41.18 12.12 -50.99
CA PRO A 209 42.61 11.93 -50.72
C PRO A 209 42.97 11.98 -49.24
N TYR A 210 42.14 12.61 -48.40
CA TYR A 210 42.33 12.75 -46.97
C TYR A 210 41.71 11.61 -46.13
N ARG A 211 41.04 10.64 -46.77
CA ARG A 211 40.38 9.52 -46.07
C ARG A 211 41.36 8.75 -45.18
N THR A 212 42.54 8.43 -45.69
CA THR A 212 43.56 7.67 -44.95
C THR A 212 44.07 8.44 -43.74
N GLY A 213 44.36 9.74 -43.90
CA GLY A 213 44.82 10.59 -42.81
C GLY A 213 43.79 10.74 -41.70
N LEU A 214 42.51 10.92 -42.04
CA LEU A 214 41.42 11.00 -41.05
C LEU A 214 41.20 9.68 -40.32
N ASN A 215 41.26 8.54 -41.03
CA ASN A 215 41.13 7.24 -40.39
C ASN A 215 42.25 7.01 -39.36
N GLN A 216 43.50 7.36 -39.70
CA GLN A 216 44.61 7.27 -38.77
C GLN A 216 44.41 8.17 -37.54
N ALA A 217 44.00 9.43 -37.75
CA ALA A 217 43.73 10.35 -36.65
C ALA A 217 42.60 9.86 -35.72
N ILE A 218 41.55 9.24 -36.26
CA ILE A 218 40.46 8.67 -35.45
C ILE A 218 40.97 7.50 -34.60
N LEU A 219 41.82 6.64 -35.16
CA LEU A 219 42.43 5.53 -34.42
C LEU A 219 43.34 6.05 -33.30
N GLU A 220 44.17 7.06 -33.57
CA GLU A 220 45.00 7.71 -32.54
C GLU A 220 44.14 8.31 -31.40
N LEU A 221 43.02 8.96 -31.73
CA LEU A 221 42.08 9.48 -30.73
C LEU A 221 41.39 8.37 -29.92
N GLN A 222 41.17 7.20 -30.52
CA GLN A 222 40.61 6.03 -29.86
C GLN A 222 41.63 5.37 -28.93
N GLU A 223 42.88 5.19 -29.37
CA GLU A 223 43.97 4.60 -28.58
C GLU A 223 44.31 5.43 -27.34
N ILE A 224 44.32 6.77 -27.48
CA ILE A 224 44.55 7.70 -26.37
C ILE A 224 43.32 7.79 -25.43
N GLY A 225 42.18 7.22 -25.83
CA GLY A 225 40.93 7.26 -25.05
C GLY A 225 40.21 8.62 -25.10
N LYS A 226 40.62 9.53 -25.99
CA LYS A 226 40.06 10.89 -26.09
C LYS A 226 38.59 10.88 -26.49
N LEU A 227 38.18 9.90 -27.31
CA LEU A 227 36.78 9.73 -27.70
C LEU A 227 35.89 9.38 -26.49
N GLN A 228 36.39 8.58 -25.55
CA GLN A 228 35.65 8.22 -24.34
C GLN A 228 35.52 9.42 -23.39
N GLU A 229 36.59 10.20 -23.22
CA GLU A 229 36.56 11.46 -22.46
C GLU A 229 35.53 12.44 -23.06
N LEU A 230 35.48 12.55 -24.39
CA LEU A 230 34.47 13.37 -25.06
C LEU A 230 33.06 12.83 -24.84
N LYS A 231 32.83 11.51 -24.94
CA LYS A 231 31.51 10.91 -24.67
C LYS A 231 31.05 11.27 -23.26
N GLN A 232 31.88 11.02 -22.25
CA GLN A 232 31.59 11.33 -20.85
C GLN A 232 31.28 12.81 -20.64
N ARG A 233 32.08 13.70 -21.22
CA ARG A 233 31.88 15.16 -21.11
C ARG A 233 30.55 15.64 -21.69
N TRP A 234 30.13 15.09 -22.83
CA TRP A 234 28.92 15.53 -23.52
C TRP A 234 27.64 14.83 -23.02
N TRP A 235 27.74 13.60 -22.52
CA TRP A 235 26.60 12.84 -21.98
C TRP A 235 26.39 13.05 -20.48
N GLU A 236 27.45 13.00 -19.65
CA GLU A 236 27.35 12.97 -18.18
C GLU A 236 27.61 14.34 -17.55
N GLU A 237 28.73 15.01 -17.89
CA GLU A 237 29.17 16.21 -17.15
C GLU A 237 28.23 17.43 -17.31
N LYS A 238 27.57 17.55 -18.47
CA LYS A 238 26.61 18.64 -18.72
C LYS A 238 25.30 18.51 -17.93
N ASN A 239 25.01 17.34 -17.36
CA ASN A 239 23.78 17.08 -16.59
C ASN A 239 23.99 17.21 -15.08
N ARG A 240 25.21 17.51 -14.61
CA ARG A 240 25.55 17.65 -13.19
C ARG A 240 24.88 18.84 -12.47
N ASN A 241 24.18 19.71 -13.22
CA ASN A 241 23.41 20.82 -12.66
C ASN A 241 21.96 20.44 -12.32
N SER A 242 21.50 19.24 -12.66
CA SER A 242 20.22 18.68 -12.20
C SER A 242 20.50 17.41 -11.41
N ASP A 243 20.43 17.51 -10.09
CA ASP A 243 20.64 16.42 -9.11
C ASP A 243 19.52 15.35 -9.16
N ASP A 244 18.82 15.22 -10.29
CA ASP A 244 17.46 14.68 -10.36
C ASP A 244 17.39 13.26 -10.93
N CYS A 245 18.34 12.83 -11.77
CA CYS A 245 18.39 11.46 -12.29
C CYS A 245 19.61 10.71 -11.73
N LYS A 246 19.48 10.12 -10.54
CA LYS A 246 20.38 9.01 -10.18
C LYS A 246 20.01 7.86 -11.10
N VAL A 247 20.88 7.56 -12.06
CA VAL A 247 20.79 6.33 -12.87
C VAL A 247 20.84 5.18 -11.87
N VAL A 248 19.68 4.65 -11.50
CA VAL A 248 19.57 3.39 -10.80
C VAL A 248 19.97 2.37 -11.85
N GLU A 249 21.24 1.96 -11.82
CA GLU A 249 21.65 0.78 -12.57
C GLU A 249 20.69 -0.36 -12.20
N GLU A 250 20.28 -1.15 -13.19
CA GLU A 250 19.55 -2.39 -13.00
C GLU A 250 20.44 -3.40 -12.25
N SER A 251 20.71 -3.16 -10.97
CA SER A 251 21.08 -4.20 -10.03
C SER A 251 19.81 -4.98 -9.74
N GLY A 252 19.71 -6.14 -10.38
CA GLY A 252 18.55 -7.00 -10.37
C GLY A 252 18.00 -7.27 -8.97
N ASP A 253 16.67 -7.41 -8.93
CA ASP A 253 15.92 -8.04 -7.86
C ASP A 253 16.25 -7.53 -6.44
N GLU A 254 16.51 -6.23 -6.30
CA GLU A 254 16.40 -5.61 -4.98
C GLU A 254 14.92 -5.67 -4.59
N THR A 255 14.62 -6.56 -3.66
CA THR A 255 13.34 -6.63 -2.96
C THR A 255 13.00 -5.25 -2.43
N ALA A 256 12.22 -4.49 -3.19
CA ALA A 256 11.78 -3.15 -2.83
C ALA A 256 11.19 -3.20 -1.41
N GLU A 257 11.92 -2.61 -0.47
CA GLU A 257 11.50 -2.55 0.93
C GLU A 257 10.19 -1.77 1.00
N LEU A 258 9.24 -2.21 1.83
CA LEU A 258 8.00 -1.46 2.02
C LEU A 258 8.32 -0.10 2.66
N GLY A 259 8.38 0.93 1.82
CA GLY A 259 8.57 2.31 2.28
C GLY A 259 7.41 2.80 3.14
N LEU A 260 7.70 3.77 4.00
CA LEU A 260 6.71 4.43 4.86
C LEU A 260 5.53 5.03 4.07
N ASP A 261 5.72 5.35 2.79
CA ASP A 261 4.65 5.89 1.94
C ASP A 261 3.51 4.89 1.70
N HIS A 262 3.82 3.59 1.65
CA HIS A 262 2.80 2.54 1.48
C HIS A 262 2.09 2.18 2.80
N VAL A 263 2.73 2.43 3.96
CA VAL A 263 2.23 2.02 5.29
C VAL A 263 1.75 3.21 6.13
N GLY A 264 2.01 4.44 5.70
CA GLY A 264 1.71 5.67 6.44
C GLY A 264 0.25 5.81 6.86
N GLY A 265 -0.69 5.34 6.02
CA GLY A 265 -2.12 5.33 6.34
C GLY A 265 -2.46 4.51 7.59
N VAL A 266 -1.74 3.41 7.85
CA VAL A 266 -1.96 2.55 9.03
C VAL A 266 -1.60 3.28 10.32
N PHE A 267 -0.48 4.02 10.30
CA PHE A 267 -0.06 4.83 11.45
C PHE A 267 -1.02 5.99 11.74
N LEU A 268 -1.59 6.61 10.69
CA LEU A 268 -2.58 7.67 10.86
C LEU A 268 -3.87 7.13 11.52
N VAL A 269 -4.37 5.96 11.09
CA VAL A 269 -5.54 5.32 11.71
C VAL A 269 -5.27 4.98 13.18
N LEU A 270 -4.07 4.48 13.51
CA LEU A 270 -3.65 4.22 14.89
C LEU A 270 -3.69 5.49 15.75
N ALA A 271 -3.09 6.58 15.26
CA ALA A 271 -3.05 7.86 15.98
C ALA A 271 -4.47 8.42 16.22
N CYS A 272 -5.33 8.38 15.20
CA CYS A 272 -6.74 8.75 15.33
C CYS A 272 -7.48 7.86 16.34
N GLY A 273 -7.24 6.55 16.33
CA GLY A 273 -7.87 5.60 17.25
C GLY A 273 -7.52 5.86 18.72
N ILE A 274 -6.23 6.12 19.00
CA ILE A 274 -5.77 6.52 20.35
C ILE A 274 -6.41 7.84 20.77
N GLY A 275 -6.48 8.82 19.86
CA GLY A 275 -7.12 10.11 20.12
C GLY A 275 -8.59 9.98 20.51
N VAL A 276 -9.37 9.20 19.76
CA VAL A 276 -10.79 8.95 20.06
C VAL A 276 -10.95 8.20 21.39
N ALA A 277 -10.11 7.19 21.67
CA ALA A 277 -10.15 6.45 22.93
C ALA A 277 -9.89 7.37 24.14
N LEU A 278 -8.93 8.30 24.03
CA LEU A 278 -8.67 9.29 25.08
C LEU A 278 -9.86 10.21 25.31
N VAL A 279 -10.53 10.67 24.24
CA VAL A 279 -11.72 11.52 24.35
C VAL A 279 -12.86 10.76 25.05
N ILE A 280 -13.09 9.49 24.69
CA ILE A 280 -14.12 8.66 25.33
C ILE A 280 -13.80 8.47 26.82
N ALA A 281 -12.54 8.17 27.17
CA ALA A 281 -12.13 8.03 28.57
C ALA A 281 -12.36 9.31 29.39
N ILE A 282 -12.08 10.49 28.81
CA ILE A 282 -12.35 11.79 29.44
C ILE A 282 -13.86 11.98 29.64
N LEU A 283 -14.68 11.68 28.63
CA LEU A 283 -16.14 11.79 28.73
C LEU A 283 -16.72 10.84 29.78
N GLU A 284 -16.25 9.60 29.85
CA GLU A 284 -16.66 8.63 30.87
C GLU A 284 -16.29 9.09 32.28
N PHE A 285 -15.08 9.64 32.45
CA PHE A 285 -14.65 10.22 33.71
C PHE A 285 -15.56 11.39 34.14
N LEU A 286 -15.86 12.31 33.22
CA LEU A 286 -16.77 13.43 33.49
C LEU A 286 -18.19 12.96 33.82
N TRP A 287 -18.69 11.93 33.11
CA TRP A 287 -19.99 11.33 33.41
C TRP A 287 -20.02 10.68 34.79
N ASN A 288 -18.96 9.96 35.16
CA ASN A 288 -18.84 9.34 36.47
C ASN A 288 -18.80 10.39 37.58
N VAL A 289 -18.01 11.46 37.42
CA VAL A 289 -17.98 12.59 38.36
C VAL A 289 -19.36 13.21 38.53
N ARG A 290 -20.09 13.43 37.41
CA ARG A 290 -21.45 13.97 37.46
C ARG A 290 -22.41 13.02 38.18
N LYS A 291 -22.32 11.72 37.93
CA LYS A 291 -23.14 10.70 38.60
C LYS A 291 -22.87 10.66 40.10
N VAL A 292 -21.60 10.70 40.50
CA VAL A 292 -21.19 10.75 41.92
C VAL A 292 -21.68 12.04 42.60
N ALA A 293 -21.54 13.21 41.96
CA ALA A 293 -22.01 14.49 42.50
C ALA A 293 -23.52 14.51 42.74
N ILE A 294 -24.31 13.97 41.79
CA ILE A 294 -25.76 13.84 41.93
C ILE A 294 -26.12 12.88 43.08
N THR A 295 -25.40 11.77 43.20
CA THR A 295 -25.66 10.74 44.22
C THR A 295 -25.32 11.23 45.63
N GLN A 296 -24.24 12.00 45.78
CA GLN A 296 -23.75 12.52 47.07
C GLN A 296 -24.30 13.92 47.43
N ARG A 297 -25.07 14.57 46.54
CA ARG A 297 -25.49 15.97 46.67
C ARG A 297 -24.34 16.94 46.99
N THR A 298 -23.15 16.68 46.46
CA THR A 298 -21.96 17.54 46.62
C THR A 298 -21.79 18.44 45.40
N THR A 299 -20.98 19.50 45.51
CA THR A 299 -20.71 20.38 44.38
C THR A 299 -19.88 19.66 43.31
N LEU A 300 -20.13 19.95 42.03
CA LEU A 300 -19.44 19.30 40.90
C LEU A 300 -17.91 19.44 40.99
N MET A 301 -17.41 20.55 41.51
CA MET A 301 -15.98 20.79 41.68
C MET A 301 -15.35 19.93 42.78
N GLU A 302 -16.03 19.71 43.90
CA GLU A 302 -15.53 18.86 44.98
C GLU A 302 -15.47 17.38 44.55
N ALA A 303 -16.50 16.91 43.85
CA ALA A 303 -16.51 15.56 43.27
C ALA A 303 -15.41 15.37 42.21
N PHE A 304 -15.18 16.39 41.38
CA PHE A 304 -14.12 16.37 40.36
C PHE A 304 -12.72 16.34 40.98
N ILE A 305 -12.44 17.19 41.98
CA ILE A 305 -11.13 17.24 42.64
C ILE A 305 -10.83 15.93 43.36
N LYS A 306 -11.83 15.33 44.02
CA LYS A 306 -11.69 14.05 44.72
C LYS A 306 -11.39 12.89 43.76
N GLU A 307 -12.14 12.79 42.66
CA GLU A 307 -11.91 11.75 41.64
C GLU A 307 -10.62 11.97 40.86
N LYS A 308 -10.23 13.23 40.57
CA LYS A 308 -8.96 13.56 39.90
C LYS A 308 -7.77 13.16 40.77
N ASN A 309 -7.81 13.48 42.06
CA ASN A 309 -6.73 13.13 42.98
C ASN A 309 -6.61 11.61 43.16
N PHE A 310 -7.73 10.87 43.12
CA PHE A 310 -7.72 9.41 43.13
C PHE A 310 -7.19 8.82 41.81
N ALA A 311 -7.60 9.37 40.66
CA ALA A 311 -7.11 8.92 39.35
C ALA A 311 -5.61 9.18 39.14
N LEU A 312 -5.07 10.23 39.77
CA LEU A 312 -3.63 10.55 39.77
C LEU A 312 -2.83 9.76 40.83
N ASP A 313 -3.49 9.06 41.74
CA ASP A 313 -2.83 8.21 42.72
C ASP A 313 -2.54 6.83 42.11
N PHE A 314 -1.36 6.71 41.50
CA PHE A 314 -0.88 5.47 40.87
C PHE A 314 -0.72 4.28 41.85
N ARG A 315 -0.79 4.49 43.17
CA ARG A 315 -0.67 3.41 44.18
C ARG A 315 -2.01 2.85 44.63
N ALA A 316 -3.11 3.58 44.44
CA ALA A 316 -4.43 3.16 44.89
C ALA A 316 -5.06 2.16 43.91
N ARG A 317 -4.93 0.85 44.18
CA ARG A 317 -5.57 -0.22 43.38
C ARG A 317 -7.01 -0.54 43.79
N GLN A 318 -7.45 -0.07 44.96
CA GLN A 318 -8.78 -0.36 45.50
C GLN A 318 -9.55 0.94 45.68
N LYS A 319 -10.70 1.04 45.02
CA LYS A 319 -11.66 2.12 45.20
C LYS A 319 -12.77 1.62 46.12
N ALA A 320 -13.00 2.30 47.24
CA ALA A 320 -14.12 1.96 48.12
C ALA A 320 -15.45 2.11 47.37
N VAL A 321 -16.32 1.11 47.46
CA VAL A 321 -17.69 1.16 46.93
C VAL A 321 -18.44 2.26 47.69
N CYS A 322 -19.14 3.15 46.99
CA CYS A 322 -19.92 4.20 47.64
C CYS A 322 -21.01 3.58 48.53
N PRO A 323 -21.15 4.00 49.80
CA PRO A 323 -22.27 3.57 50.63
C PRO A 323 -23.60 4.10 50.05
N PRO A 324 -24.73 3.38 50.25
CA PRO A 324 -26.05 3.82 49.80
C PRO A 324 -26.43 5.18 50.44
N PRO A 325 -27.35 5.95 49.83
CA PRO A 325 -27.75 7.24 50.36
C PRO A 325 -28.29 7.07 51.78
N LEU A 326 -27.85 7.93 52.71
CA LEU A 326 -28.34 7.98 54.09
C LEU A 326 -29.89 7.99 54.07
N GLU A 327 -30.51 6.94 54.58
CA GLU A 327 -31.95 6.92 54.81
C GLU A 327 -32.35 8.13 55.66
N PRO A 328 -33.45 8.84 55.35
CA PRO A 328 -33.90 9.93 56.18
C PRO A 328 -34.20 9.41 57.59
N ALA A 329 -33.58 10.03 58.59
CA ALA A 329 -33.71 9.66 59.99
C ALA A 329 -35.18 9.43 60.38
N LYS A 330 -35.51 8.20 60.79
CA LYS A 330 -36.79 7.88 61.43
C LYS A 330 -37.01 8.88 62.57
N LYS A 331 -38.04 9.72 62.44
CA LYS A 331 -38.57 10.52 63.55
C LYS A 331 -38.88 9.54 64.68
N LYS A 332 -38.10 9.61 65.77
CA LYS A 332 -38.50 9.04 67.06
C LYS A 332 -39.81 9.71 67.45
N SER A 333 -40.94 9.00 67.35
CA SER A 333 -42.11 9.33 68.16
C SER A 333 -41.76 8.96 69.60
N SER A 334 -41.49 9.97 70.42
CA SER A 334 -41.55 9.82 71.86
C SER A 334 -42.94 10.26 72.30
N ASN A 335 -43.53 9.45 73.18
CA ASN A 335 -44.86 9.55 73.79
C ASN A 335 -45.27 10.95 74.25
#